data_AF-A0A9W8QQJ2-F1
#
_entry.id   AF-A0A9W8QQJ2-F1
#
_cell.length_a   1.000
_cell.length_b   1.000
_cell.length_c   1.000
_cell.angle_alpha   90.00
_cell.angle_beta   90.00
_cell.angle_gamma   90.00
#
_symmetry.space_group_name_H-M   'P 1'
#
loop_
_entity.id
_entity.type
_entity.pdbx_description
1 polymer ?
#
loop_
_entity_poly.entity_id
_entity_poly.type
_entity_poly.pdbx_seq_one_letter_code
_entity_poly.pdbx_strand_id
1 'polypeptide(L)'
;MARRILLLGRKGIVVDDAKSQIDDPGLEILGGTCIDDVRAAFADDAGGGGGGATGSIDHVFMGAGIDLELRLEIVREIFQRSSTTTVHLKDASSGPKGFLPFVKAVLEGLKENNL
;
A
#
# COMPACT_ATOMS: atom_id res chain seq x y z
N MET A 1 -5.88 -4.11 16.41
CA MET A 1 -5.85 -4.75 15.07
C MET A 1 -4.56 -4.31 14.41
N ALA A 2 -3.84 -5.22 13.74
CA ALA A 2 -2.70 -4.80 12.92
C ALA A 2 -3.24 -3.98 11.74
N ARG A 3 -2.65 -2.81 11.47
CA ARG A 3 -2.97 -2.02 10.27
C ARG A 3 -2.33 -2.69 9.07
N ARG A 4 -3.08 -2.89 7.98
CA ARG A 4 -2.54 -3.51 6.77
C ARG A 4 -2.21 -2.45 5.75
N ILE A 5 -0.99 -2.50 5.22
CA ILE A 5 -0.54 -1.58 4.18
C ILE A 5 -0.04 -2.33 2.96
N LEU A 6 -0.26 -1.76 1.78
CA LEU A 6 0.23 -2.30 0.51
C LEU A 6 1.25 -1.36 -0.11
N LEU A 7 2.44 -1.88 -0.40
CA LEU A 7 3.51 -1.14 -1.07
C LEU A 7 3.58 -1.54 -2.55
N LEU A 8 3.45 -0.56 -3.45
CA LEU A 8 3.44 -0.77 -4.89
C LEU A 8 4.62 -0.07 -5.56
N GLY A 9 5.42 -0.86 -6.28
CA GLY A 9 6.58 -0.37 -7.02
C GLY A 9 6.96 -1.28 -8.18
N ARG A 10 7.47 -0.71 -9.27
CA ARG A 10 7.88 -1.49 -10.46
C ARG A 10 9.04 -2.46 -10.18
N LYS A 11 9.83 -2.20 -9.13
CA LYS A 11 10.97 -3.03 -8.74
C LYS A 11 10.62 -3.77 -7.45
N GLY A 12 10.44 -5.09 -7.51
CA GLY A 12 10.23 -5.94 -6.32
C GLY A 12 11.27 -5.67 -5.23
N ILE A 13 12.54 -5.47 -5.62
CA ILE A 13 13.65 -5.12 -4.69
C ILE A 13 13.34 -3.87 -3.85
N VAL A 14 12.77 -2.81 -4.44
CA VAL A 14 12.48 -1.57 -3.69
C VAL A 14 11.35 -1.78 -2.69
N VAL A 15 10.41 -2.66 -3.02
CA VAL A 15 9.30 -3.02 -2.13
C VAL A 15 9.80 -3.92 -1.01
N ASP A 16 10.57 -4.95 -1.31
CA ASP A 16 11.13 -5.88 -0.31
C ASP A 16 12.13 -5.19 0.63
N ASP A 17 12.97 -4.30 0.09
CA ASP A 17 13.87 -3.45 0.88
C ASP A 17 13.08 -2.51 1.80
N ALA A 18 11.94 -1.99 1.36
CA ALA A 18 11.09 -1.15 2.19
C ALA A 18 10.42 -1.97 3.30
N LYS A 19 9.91 -3.17 2.98
CA LYS A 19 9.29 -4.09 3.94
C LYS A 19 10.26 -4.47 5.06
N SER A 20 11.50 -4.81 4.72
CA SER A 20 12.53 -5.20 5.71
C SER A 20 12.99 -4.06 6.63
N GLN A 21 12.75 -2.81 6.25
CA GLN A 21 13.20 -1.62 6.99
C GLN A 21 12.10 -0.90 7.77
N ILE A 22 10.87 -1.42 7.72
CA ILE A 22 9.74 -0.97 8.54
C ILE A 22 9.57 -2.01 9.64
N ASP A 23 10.10 -1.69 10.82
CA ASP A 23 9.97 -2.53 12.02
C ASP A 23 8.84 -1.99 12.88
N ASP A 24 7.62 -2.49 12.61
CA ASP A 24 6.43 -2.15 13.40
C ASP A 24 5.56 -3.40 13.59
N PRO A 25 5.47 -3.94 14.82
CA PRO A 25 4.72 -5.16 15.10
C PRO A 25 3.20 -4.98 14.94
N GLY A 26 2.71 -3.74 14.84
CA GLY A 26 1.32 -3.41 14.56
C GLY A 26 0.99 -3.25 13.08
N LEU A 27 1.96 -3.43 12.17
CA LEU A 27 1.77 -3.29 10.73
C LEU A 27 1.94 -4.64 10.01
N GLU A 28 0.96 -5.01 9.22
CA GLU A 28 1.11 -6.05 8.21
C GLU A 28 1.43 -5.38 6.86
N ILE A 29 2.55 -5.75 6.24
CA ILE A 29 3.02 -5.10 5.02
C ILE A 29 2.93 -6.08 3.85
N LEU A 30 2.12 -5.73 2.86
CA LEU A 30 2.00 -6.41 1.57
C LEU A 30 2.83 -5.67 0.51
N GLY A 31 3.26 -6.41 -0.52
CA GLY A 31 4.05 -5.86 -1.61
C GLY A 31 3.47 -6.27 -2.96
N GLY A 32 3.54 -5.38 -3.96
CA GLY A 32 3.09 -5.64 -5.31
C GLY A 32 3.76 -4.77 -6.35
N THR A 33 3.62 -5.17 -7.60
CA THR A 33 4.25 -4.55 -8.77
C THR A 33 3.28 -4.29 -9.92
N CYS A 34 2.11 -4.95 -9.93
CA CYS A 34 1.10 -4.82 -10.96
C CYS A 34 -0.33 -4.79 -10.37
N ILE A 35 -1.32 -4.62 -11.25
CA ILE A 35 -2.74 -4.60 -10.86
C ILE A 35 -3.23 -5.95 -10.32
N ASP A 36 -2.68 -7.07 -10.78
CA ASP A 36 -3.09 -8.38 -10.30
C ASP A 36 -2.66 -8.61 -8.83
N ASP A 37 -1.50 -8.07 -8.44
CA ASP A 37 -1.07 -8.06 -7.03
C ASP A 37 -2.04 -7.24 -6.17
N VAL A 38 -2.56 -6.12 -6.69
CA VAL A 38 -3.58 -5.31 -6.02
C VAL A 38 -4.86 -6.14 -5.86
N ARG A 39 -5.34 -6.76 -6.93
CA ARG A 39 -6.55 -7.59 -6.89
C ARG A 39 -6.42 -8.74 -5.90
N ALA A 40 -5.25 -9.38 -5.83
CA ALA A 40 -4.96 -10.44 -4.88
C ALA A 40 -4.95 -9.92 -3.44
N ALA A 41 -4.34 -8.75 -3.19
CA ALA A 41 -4.29 -8.14 -1.86
C ALA A 41 -5.69 -7.79 -1.32
N PHE A 42 -6.62 -7.42 -2.20
CA PHE A 42 -8.02 -7.13 -1.88
C PHE A 42 -8.97 -8.34 -2.09
N ALA A 43 -8.45 -9.54 -2.39
CA ALA A 43 -9.30 -10.70 -2.68
C ALA A 43 -10.07 -11.17 -1.43
N ASP A 44 -9.45 -11.06 -0.26
CA ASP A 44 -10.04 -11.47 1.02
C ASP A 44 -11.02 -10.41 1.58
N ASP A 45 -10.98 -9.18 1.09
CA ASP A 45 -11.88 -8.08 1.50
C ASP A 45 -13.27 -8.17 0.84
N ALA A 46 -13.44 -9.05 -0.16
CA ALA A 46 -14.69 -9.24 -0.89
C ALA A 46 -15.75 -10.07 -0.11
N GLY A 47 -15.42 -10.54 1.09
CA GLY A 47 -16.29 -11.31 1.98
C GLY A 47 -17.29 -10.45 2.75
N GLY A 48 -18.33 -9.99 2.07
CA GLY A 48 -19.53 -9.47 2.73
C GLY A 48 -20.25 -10.57 3.51
N GLY A 49 -20.08 -10.58 4.84
CA GLY A 49 -20.89 -11.35 5.78
C GLY A 49 -20.37 -12.75 6.13
N GLY A 50 -19.68 -12.86 7.27
CA GLY A 50 -19.42 -14.14 7.92
C GLY A 50 -18.00 -14.29 8.44
N GLY A 51 -17.81 -13.96 9.72
CA GLY A 51 -16.68 -14.28 10.61
C GLY A 51 -15.42 -14.91 10.02
N GLY A 52 -14.39 -14.09 9.83
CA GLY A 52 -12.99 -14.52 9.65
C GLY A 52 -12.10 -13.30 9.40
N ALA A 53 -11.32 -12.89 10.39
CA ALA A 53 -10.55 -11.65 10.37
C ALA A 53 -9.31 -11.73 9.46
N THR A 54 -9.47 -11.41 8.18
CA THR A 54 -8.41 -10.87 7.33
C THR A 54 -8.74 -9.39 7.14
N GLY A 55 -7.96 -8.50 7.76
CA GLY A 55 -8.31 -7.07 7.83
C GLY A 55 -8.30 -6.38 6.48
N SER A 56 -9.05 -5.28 6.36
CA SER A 56 -9.01 -4.40 5.19
C SER A 56 -7.64 -3.73 5.03
N ILE A 57 -7.23 -3.45 3.79
CA ILE A 57 -6.04 -2.62 3.54
C ILE A 57 -6.35 -1.16 3.88
N ASP A 58 -5.67 -0.60 4.88
CA ASP A 58 -5.91 0.77 5.35
C ASP A 58 -5.22 1.79 4.43
N HIS A 59 -3.97 1.49 4.02
CA HIS A 59 -3.15 2.40 3.23
C HIS A 59 -2.45 1.70 2.08
N VAL A 60 -2.50 2.32 0.90
CA VAL A 60 -1.71 1.90 -0.26
C VAL A 60 -0.68 2.97 -0.58
N PHE A 61 0.60 2.59 -0.66
CA PHE A 61 1.69 3.46 -1.03
C PHE A 61 2.18 3.11 -2.42
N MET A 62 2.20 4.08 -3.33
CA MET A 62 2.53 3.83 -4.73
C MET A 62 3.69 4.71 -5.20
N GLY A 63 4.67 4.09 -5.86
CA GLY A 63 5.83 4.80 -6.38
C GLY A 63 6.82 3.91 -7.12
N ALA A 64 8.11 4.21 -6.97
CA ALA A 64 9.23 3.40 -7.46
C ALA A 64 9.19 3.01 -8.96
N GLY A 65 8.73 3.92 -9.83
CA GLY A 65 8.87 3.79 -11.28
C GLY A 65 7.70 3.11 -12.00
N ILE A 66 6.55 2.93 -11.33
CA ILE A 66 5.26 2.67 -12.01
C ILE A 66 4.92 3.90 -12.85
N ASP A 67 4.55 3.70 -14.12
CA ASP A 67 4.14 4.77 -15.05
C ASP A 67 2.75 5.33 -14.68
N LEU A 68 2.42 6.52 -15.20
CA LEU A 68 1.21 7.23 -14.78
C LEU A 68 -0.09 6.48 -15.10
N GLU A 69 -0.18 5.82 -16.25
CA GLU A 69 -1.41 5.12 -16.65
C GLU A 69 -1.69 3.95 -15.71
N LEU A 70 -0.67 3.13 -15.43
CA LEU A 70 -0.79 2.04 -14.47
C LEU A 70 -1.11 2.55 -13.06
N ARG A 71 -0.58 3.72 -12.64
CA ARG A 71 -0.95 4.33 -11.35
C ARG A 71 -2.43 4.66 -11.29
N LEU A 72 -2.97 5.30 -12.33
CA LEU A 72 -4.38 5.70 -12.39
C LEU A 72 -5.31 4.49 -12.45
N GLU A 73 -4.92 3.44 -13.18
CA GLU A 73 -5.64 2.18 -13.23
C GLU A 73 -5.74 1.54 -11.84
N ILE A 74 -4.62 1.47 -11.12
CA ILE A 74 -4.59 0.91 -9.76
C ILE A 74 -5.44 1.75 -8.79
N VAL A 75 -5.34 3.09 -8.84
CA VAL A 75 -6.15 3.97 -7.98
C VAL A 75 -7.64 3.72 -8.20
N ARG A 76 -8.05 3.58 -9.47
CA ARG A 76 -9.44 3.27 -9.82
C ARG A 76 -9.86 1.92 -9.24
N GLU A 77 -9.07 0.87 -9.43
CA GLU A 77 -9.36 -0.48 -8.92
C GLU A 77 -9.50 -0.49 -7.39
N ILE A 78 -8.62 0.21 -6.67
CA ILE A 78 -8.68 0.32 -5.20
C ILE A 78 -9.99 0.96 -4.75
N PHE A 79 -10.34 2.12 -5.30
CA PHE A 79 -11.57 2.83 -4.88
C PHE A 79 -12.85 2.16 -5.36
N GLN A 80 -12.78 1.25 -6.34
CA GLN A 80 -13.91 0.38 -6.70
C GLN A 80 -14.12 -0.77 -5.70
N ARG A 81 -13.06 -1.18 -4.99
CA ARG A 81 -13.09 -2.29 -4.03
C ARG A 81 -13.26 -1.84 -2.59
N SER A 82 -12.72 -0.68 -2.24
CA SER A 82 -12.69 -0.19 -0.86
C SER A 82 -13.05 1.29 -0.79
N SER A 83 -13.99 1.61 0.09
CA SER A 83 -14.39 2.97 0.45
C SER A 83 -13.59 3.55 1.61
N THR A 84 -12.76 2.75 2.27
CA THR A 84 -12.00 3.14 3.48
C THR A 84 -10.50 3.22 3.26
N THR A 85 -9.98 2.58 2.22
CA THR A 85 -8.55 2.59 1.90
C THR A 85 -8.10 3.98 1.46
N THR A 86 -7.00 4.48 2.03
CA THR A 86 -6.34 5.71 1.58
C THR A 86 -5.18 5.40 0.66
N VAL A 87 -5.09 6.08 -0.49
CA VAL A 87 -3.99 5.92 -1.45
C VAL A 87 -3.01 7.09 -1.36
N HIS A 88 -1.73 6.77 -1.18
CA HIS A 88 -0.61 7.70 -1.08
C HIS A 88 0.27 7.59 -2.34
N LEU A 89 0.31 8.65 -3.14
CA LEU A 89 1.06 8.69 -4.40
C LEU A 89 2.36 9.47 -4.23
N LYS A 90 3.51 8.82 -4.42
CA LYS A 90 4.79 9.51 -4.41
C LYS A 90 5.06 10.22 -5.74
N ASP A 91 5.65 11.40 -5.67
CA ASP A 91 6.15 12.11 -6.84
C ASP A 91 7.18 11.28 -7.65
N ALA A 92 7.25 11.54 -8.94
CA ALA A 92 8.18 10.87 -9.84
C ALA A 92 9.63 11.39 -9.70
N SER A 93 9.80 12.68 -9.37
CA SER A 93 11.09 13.36 -9.39
C SER A 93 12.07 12.86 -8.32
N SER A 94 11.56 12.42 -7.16
CA SER A 94 12.38 11.85 -6.09
C SER A 94 12.86 10.42 -6.38
N GLY A 95 12.48 9.85 -7.52
CA GLY A 95 13.00 8.57 -8.03
C GLY A 95 12.71 7.36 -7.13
N PRO A 96 13.31 6.19 -7.40
CA PRO A 96 13.11 5.00 -6.57
C PRO A 96 13.61 5.14 -5.14
N LYS A 97 14.74 5.85 -4.94
CA LYS A 97 15.35 6.06 -3.61
C LYS A 97 14.45 6.86 -2.66
N GLY A 98 13.57 7.71 -3.19
CA GLY A 98 12.60 8.46 -2.38
C GLY A 98 11.44 7.63 -1.85
N PHE A 99 11.26 6.37 -2.27
CA PHE A 99 10.09 5.57 -1.90
C PHE A 99 10.00 5.25 -0.41
N LEU A 100 11.06 4.66 0.17
CA LEU A 100 11.08 4.34 1.59
C LEU A 100 10.99 5.60 2.50
N PRO A 101 11.73 6.69 2.24
CA PRO A 101 11.56 7.93 3.01
C PRO A 101 10.12 8.46 2.99
N PHE A 102 9.44 8.40 1.84
CA PHE A 102 8.04 8.81 1.71
C PHE A 102 7.11 7.93 2.57
N VAL A 103 7.24 6.60 2.48
CA VAL A 103 6.43 5.67 3.28
C VAL A 103 6.64 5.93 4.78
N LYS A 104 7.88 6.07 5.23
CA LYS A 104 8.20 6.34 6.64
C LYS A 104 7.60 7.65 7.13
N ALA A 105 7.77 8.74 6.37
CA ALA A 105 7.24 10.05 6.74
C ALA A 105 5.71 10.05 6.89
N VAL A 106 5.00 9.38 6.00
CA VAL A 106 3.54 9.27 6.08
C VAL A 106 3.12 8.39 7.26
N LEU A 107 3.74 7.21 7.45
CA LEU A 107 3.43 6.33 8.57
C LEU A 107 3.68 7.01 9.92
N GLU A 108 4.76 7.79 10.05
CA GLU A 108 5.06 8.58 11.23
C GLU A 108 3.96 9.62 11.49
N GLY A 109 3.57 10.41 10.48
CA GLY A 109 2.47 11.36 10.62
C GLY A 109 1.11 10.72 10.93
N LEU A 110 0.86 9.48 10.49
CA LEU A 110 -0.36 8.74 10.81
C LEU A 110 -0.37 8.19 12.25
N LYS A 111 0.79 7.93 12.85
CA LYS A 111 0.91 7.54 14.27
C LYS A 111 0.56 8.70 15.19
N GLU A 112 0.99 9.91 14.85
CA GLU A 112 0.77 11.10 15.67
C GLU A 112 -0.71 11.54 15.72
N ASN A 113 -1.51 11.16 14.72
CA ASN A 113 -2.87 11.65 14.56
C ASN A 113 -3.99 10.73 15.09
N ASN A 114 -3.67 9.56 15.67
CA ASN A 114 -4.64 8.63 16.30
C ASN A 114 -5.98 8.44 15.55
N LEU A 115 -5.95 8.42 14.22
CA LEU A 115 -7.09 8.04 13.38
C LEU A 115 -7.36 6.53 13.44
#